data_AF-A0A4U0MP55-F1
#
_entry.id   AF-A0A4U0MP55-F1
#
_cell.length_a   1.000
_cell.length_b   1.000
_cell.length_c   1.000
_cell.angle_alpha   90.00
_cell.angle_beta   90.00
_cell.angle_gamma   90.00
#
_symmetry.space_group_name_H-M   'P 1'
#
loop_
_entity.id
_entity.type
_entity.pdbx_description
1 polymer ?
#
loop_
_entity_poly.entity_id
_entity_poly.type
_entity_poly.pdbx_seq_one_letter_code
_entity_poly.pdbx_strand_id
1 'polypeptide(L)'
;MGVPRSRFPKRYSKRRAVPHRLPSLVTPPAIRPYAPGLDDALIRTALPVTAATATALACLLTLTGCAPDDTWGGSGSDVTESPSVPTGGANPRTALAAADSLDVKGRAPRTGYARDRFGSAWADTDGNGCGTRDDILKRDLRGTAFRGGDCVVLSGTLSKDPYTGRAVRYVRGRSKVDIDHVVALSDAWQKGAATWPGRKRVALANDPLNLIAVDASANRRKSDGDAATWLPAYKAYRCAYVARQVAVKKKYGLWVTRGERDAMVRVLNSCPAQRLPSGGSPTEAPARFSAK
;
A
#
# COMPACT_ATOMS: atom_id res chain seq x y z
N MET A 1 56.30 60.00 24.27
CA MET A 1 55.65 58.67 24.34
C MET A 1 55.39 58.19 22.93
N GLY A 2 56.27 57.33 22.39
CA GLY A 2 56.15 56.75 21.05
C GLY A 2 56.67 55.32 21.13
N VAL A 3 55.78 54.34 20.92
CA VAL A 3 56.10 52.92 20.97
C VAL A 3 56.39 52.43 19.54
N PRO A 4 57.53 51.76 19.29
CA PRO A 4 57.92 51.36 17.94
C PRO A 4 57.27 50.03 17.50
N ARG A 5 56.91 49.97 16.21
CA ARG A 5 56.40 48.78 15.52
C ARG A 5 57.52 47.76 15.27
N SER A 6 57.39 46.56 15.80
CA SER A 6 58.26 45.42 15.49
C SER A 6 57.82 44.72 14.19
N ARG A 7 58.72 44.71 13.19
CA ARG A 7 58.60 43.90 11.96
C ARG A 7 59.12 42.48 12.24
N PHE A 8 58.25 41.48 12.11
CA PHE A 8 58.65 40.08 12.00
C PHE A 8 59.03 39.75 10.53
N PRO A 9 60.16 39.07 10.27
CA PRO A 9 60.45 38.54 8.94
C PRO A 9 59.70 37.22 8.71
N LYS A 10 58.96 37.12 7.59
CA LYS A 10 58.34 35.88 7.12
C LYS A 10 59.41 34.91 6.63
N ARG A 11 59.63 33.80 7.34
CA ARG A 11 60.40 32.65 6.85
C ARG A 11 59.57 31.89 5.82
N TYR A 12 59.97 31.92 4.56
CA TYR A 12 59.45 31.03 3.53
C TYR A 12 60.10 29.65 3.65
N SER A 13 59.32 28.64 4.06
CA SER A 13 59.71 27.24 4.01
C SER A 13 59.48 26.69 2.60
N LYS A 14 60.55 26.40 1.86
CA LYS A 14 60.49 25.65 0.60
C LYS A 14 60.14 24.19 0.93
N ARG A 15 58.87 23.81 0.79
CA ARG A 15 58.47 22.39 0.76
C ARG A 15 58.89 21.79 -0.58
N ARG A 16 59.75 20.77 -0.54
CA ARG A 16 60.11 19.95 -1.70
C ARG A 16 58.87 19.18 -2.17
N ALA A 17 58.62 19.18 -3.47
CA ALA A 17 57.57 18.37 -4.09
C ALA A 17 57.90 16.88 -3.92
N VAL A 18 56.94 16.12 -3.41
CA VAL A 18 56.97 14.65 -3.41
C VAL A 18 56.40 14.18 -4.75
N PRO A 19 57.08 13.30 -5.50
CA PRO A 19 56.53 12.78 -6.74
C PRO A 19 55.34 11.85 -6.45
N HIS A 20 54.16 12.23 -6.92
CA HIS A 20 52.98 11.38 -6.90
C HIS A 20 53.14 10.27 -7.95
N ARG A 21 53.26 9.02 -7.50
CA ARG A 21 53.06 7.83 -8.35
C ARG A 21 51.61 7.83 -8.83
N LEU A 22 51.43 7.85 -10.15
CA LEU A 22 50.13 7.60 -10.77
C LEU A 22 49.67 6.16 -10.45
N PRO A 23 48.39 5.95 -10.07
CA PRO A 23 47.86 4.60 -9.90
C PRO A 23 47.73 3.91 -11.27
N SER A 24 48.20 2.66 -11.33
CA SER A 24 48.04 1.79 -12.50
C SER A 24 46.56 1.64 -12.87
N LEU A 25 46.24 1.92 -14.14
CA LEU A 25 44.94 1.63 -14.74
C LEU A 25 44.73 0.12 -14.76
N VAL A 26 43.77 -0.37 -13.98
CA VAL A 26 43.28 -1.74 -14.06
C VAL A 26 42.35 -1.83 -15.26
N THR A 27 42.77 -2.57 -16.29
CA THR A 27 41.96 -2.88 -17.46
C THR A 27 40.78 -3.78 -17.04
N PRO A 28 39.52 -3.44 -17.36
CA PRO A 28 38.39 -4.33 -17.09
C PRO A 28 38.44 -5.57 -18.00
N PRO A 29 37.99 -6.76 -17.53
CA PRO A 29 37.90 -7.94 -18.37
C PRO A 29 36.83 -7.76 -19.46
N ALA A 30 37.13 -8.27 -20.66
CA ALA A 30 36.24 -8.25 -21.80
C ALA A 30 34.93 -9.01 -21.51
N ILE A 31 33.80 -8.36 -21.77
CA ILE A 31 32.46 -8.96 -21.67
C ILE A 31 32.31 -9.93 -22.84
N ARG A 32 32.17 -11.23 -22.56
CA ARG A 32 31.78 -12.23 -23.55
C ARG A 32 30.28 -12.09 -23.86
N PRO A 33 29.85 -12.11 -25.13
CA PRO A 33 28.43 -12.14 -25.46
C PRO A 33 27.81 -13.48 -25.04
N TYR A 34 26.64 -13.41 -24.41
CA TYR A 34 25.82 -14.54 -24.03
C TYR A 34 25.15 -15.13 -25.28
N ALA A 35 25.46 -16.38 -25.61
CA ALA A 35 24.76 -17.14 -26.64
C ALA A 35 23.49 -17.77 -26.03
N PRO A 36 22.30 -17.63 -26.65
CA PRO A 36 21.13 -18.38 -26.23
C PRO A 36 21.28 -19.84 -26.69
N GLY A 37 21.29 -20.77 -25.72
CA GLY A 37 21.18 -22.20 -25.98
C GLY A 37 19.79 -22.53 -26.51
N LEU A 38 19.78 -23.19 -27.65
CA LEU A 38 18.68 -24.00 -28.17
C LEU A 38 18.53 -25.27 -27.31
N ASP A 39 17.41 -25.96 -27.52
CA ASP A 39 17.07 -27.32 -27.04
C ASP A 39 16.24 -27.36 -25.74
N ASP A 40 14.91 -27.43 -25.88
CA ASP A 40 14.25 -28.75 -25.92
C ASP A 40 12.73 -28.60 -26.15
N ALA A 41 12.32 -28.97 -27.36
CA ALA A 41 10.95 -29.34 -27.66
C ALA A 41 10.72 -30.77 -27.16
N LEU A 42 9.93 -30.93 -26.10
CA LEU A 42 9.36 -32.24 -25.74
C LEU A 42 7.85 -32.17 -25.63
N ILE A 43 7.27 -32.71 -26.70
CA ILE A 43 5.92 -33.25 -26.85
C ILE A 43 5.56 -34.10 -25.63
N ARG A 44 4.47 -33.76 -24.93
CA ARG A 44 3.65 -34.73 -24.18
C ARG A 44 2.16 -34.43 -24.34
N THR A 45 1.61 -35.12 -25.34
CA THR A 45 0.26 -35.67 -25.47
C THR A 45 -0.75 -35.36 -24.36
N ALA A 46 -1.81 -34.65 -24.74
CA ALA A 46 -3.07 -34.59 -24.03
C ALA A 46 -3.79 -35.96 -24.11
N LEU A 47 -4.22 -36.49 -22.97
CA LEU A 47 -5.20 -37.57 -22.88
C LEU A 47 -6.54 -36.98 -22.40
N PRO A 48 -7.68 -37.34 -23.00
CA PRO A 48 -8.98 -36.86 -22.58
C PRO A 48 -9.43 -37.60 -21.31
N VAL A 49 -9.79 -36.85 -20.28
CA VAL A 49 -10.49 -37.39 -19.10
C VAL A 49 -11.93 -37.64 -19.51
N THR A 50 -12.32 -38.90 -19.52
CA THR A 50 -13.68 -39.39 -19.75
C THR A 50 -14.61 -38.93 -18.63
N ALA A 51 -15.76 -38.38 -19.04
CA ALA A 51 -16.85 -38.03 -18.15
C ALA A 51 -17.49 -39.29 -17.56
N ALA A 52 -17.47 -39.42 -16.23
CA ALA A 52 -18.29 -40.40 -15.51
C ALA A 52 -19.57 -39.71 -15.05
N THR A 53 -20.68 -40.09 -15.68
CA THR A 53 -22.04 -39.79 -15.26
C THR A 53 -22.37 -40.61 -14.01
N ALA A 54 -22.70 -39.94 -12.90
CA ALA A 54 -23.29 -40.57 -11.73
C ALA A 54 -24.70 -39.99 -11.53
N THR A 55 -25.69 -40.82 -11.88
CA THR A 55 -27.10 -40.66 -11.57
C THR A 55 -27.32 -40.81 -10.07
N ALA A 56 -27.90 -39.78 -9.43
CA ALA A 56 -28.46 -39.90 -8.09
C ALA A 56 -29.96 -39.60 -8.15
N LEU A 57 -30.71 -40.70 -8.14
CA LEU A 57 -32.14 -40.78 -7.90
C LEU A 57 -32.35 -40.74 -6.37
N ALA A 58 -33.24 -39.89 -5.84
CA ALA A 58 -34.17 -40.25 -4.74
C ALA A 58 -34.94 -39.06 -4.13
N CYS A 59 -36.25 -39.28 -4.07
CA CYS A 59 -37.19 -38.94 -3.00
C CYS A 59 -37.64 -37.48 -2.77
N LEU A 60 -38.71 -37.14 -3.49
CA LEU A 60 -39.85 -36.38 -2.96
C LEU A 60 -40.43 -37.09 -1.73
N LEU A 61 -40.72 -36.36 -0.65
CA LEU A 61 -41.78 -36.69 0.33
C LEU A 61 -42.28 -35.41 1.03
N THR A 62 -43.43 -34.97 0.53
CA THR A 62 -44.59 -34.27 1.09
C THR A 62 -44.56 -33.55 2.46
N LEU A 63 -45.06 -32.31 2.41
CA LEU A 63 -45.61 -31.47 3.49
C LEU A 63 -46.84 -32.10 4.17
N THR A 64 -46.89 -32.10 5.51
CA THR A 64 -48.08 -32.04 6.41
C THR A 64 -47.53 -31.78 7.83
N GLY A 65 -48.14 -31.07 8.78
CA GLY A 65 -49.47 -30.49 8.91
C GLY A 65 -49.54 -29.50 10.08
N CYS A 66 -50.75 -28.96 10.28
CA CYS A 66 -51.13 -27.86 11.18
C CYS A 66 -51.20 -28.23 12.68
N ALA A 67 -51.28 -27.16 13.50
CA ALA A 67 -51.39 -27.08 14.96
C ALA A 67 -52.64 -27.78 15.58
N PRO A 68 -52.72 -27.83 16.92
CA PRO A 68 -53.60 -26.86 17.61
C PRO A 68 -53.04 -26.27 18.92
N ASP A 69 -53.66 -25.15 19.28
CA ASP A 69 -53.57 -24.41 20.55
C ASP A 69 -54.05 -25.23 21.75
N ASP A 70 -53.45 -25.00 22.93
CA ASP A 70 -54.18 -25.09 24.19
C ASP A 70 -53.65 -24.06 25.20
N THR A 71 -54.59 -23.24 25.63
CA THR A 71 -54.51 -22.21 26.66
C THR A 71 -54.36 -22.80 28.06
N TRP A 72 -53.47 -22.24 28.89
CA TRP A 72 -53.63 -22.26 30.34
C TRP A 72 -53.03 -20.99 30.96
N GLY A 73 -53.88 -20.23 31.67
CA GLY A 73 -53.52 -18.98 32.32
C GLY A 73 -52.89 -19.14 33.70
N GLY A 74 -52.15 -18.14 34.14
CA GLY A 74 -51.62 -18.08 35.49
C GLY A 74 -50.74 -16.86 35.72
N SER A 75 -51.30 -15.86 36.41
CA SER A 75 -50.69 -14.62 36.89
C SER A 75 -49.29 -14.75 37.48
N GLY A 76 -48.47 -13.72 37.27
CA GLY A 76 -47.25 -13.48 38.03
C GLY A 76 -46.44 -12.32 37.46
N SER A 77 -46.77 -11.10 37.88
CA SER A 77 -45.96 -9.92 37.65
C SER A 77 -44.59 -10.08 38.32
N ASP A 78 -43.52 -10.10 37.54
CA ASP A 78 -42.21 -9.61 37.98
C ASP A 78 -41.38 -9.23 36.74
N VAL A 79 -41.27 -7.92 36.52
CA VAL A 79 -40.47 -7.34 35.43
C VAL A 79 -39.03 -7.33 35.92
N THR A 80 -38.35 -8.47 35.80
CA THR A 80 -36.89 -8.49 35.90
C THR A 80 -36.35 -8.00 34.56
N GLU A 81 -35.82 -6.78 34.57
CA GLU A 81 -35.11 -6.13 33.47
C GLU A 81 -33.96 -7.04 32.99
N SER A 82 -34.25 -7.81 31.93
CA SER A 82 -33.25 -8.55 31.18
C SER A 82 -32.37 -7.52 30.47
N PRO A 83 -31.02 -7.54 30.66
CA PRO A 83 -30.16 -6.57 30.02
C PRO A 83 -30.23 -6.78 28.52
N SER A 84 -30.90 -5.85 27.84
CA SER A 84 -30.91 -5.75 26.39
C SER A 84 -29.47 -5.72 25.90
N VAL A 85 -29.05 -6.81 25.25
CA VAL A 85 -27.84 -6.87 24.43
C VAL A 85 -27.90 -5.67 23.50
N PRO A 86 -26.88 -4.78 23.47
CA PRO A 86 -26.91 -3.66 22.55
C PRO A 86 -26.85 -4.23 21.14
N THR A 87 -27.98 -4.21 20.43
CA THR A 87 -28.00 -4.41 18.99
C THR A 87 -27.07 -3.33 18.42
N GLY A 88 -25.92 -3.78 17.92
CA GLY A 88 -24.85 -2.93 17.44
C GLY A 88 -25.32 -2.03 16.32
N GLY A 89 -25.84 -0.85 16.67
CA GLY A 89 -26.01 0.24 15.73
C GLY A 89 -24.66 0.49 15.07
N ALA A 90 -24.62 0.39 13.74
CA ALA A 90 -23.41 0.56 12.95
C ALA A 90 -22.77 1.90 13.33
N ASN A 91 -21.65 1.85 14.05
CA ASN A 91 -20.92 3.05 14.38
C ASN A 91 -20.37 3.61 13.06
N PRO A 92 -20.79 4.79 12.58
CA PRO A 92 -20.50 5.30 11.23
C PRO A 92 -19.00 5.54 10.99
N ARG A 93 -18.16 5.32 12.01
CA ARG A 93 -16.71 5.43 11.99
C ARG A 93 -15.99 4.09 11.79
N THR A 94 -16.67 2.96 11.65
CA THR A 94 -16.01 1.67 11.36
C THR A 94 -15.65 1.57 9.88
N ALA A 95 -14.58 0.83 9.60
CA ALA A 95 -14.19 0.51 8.24
C ALA A 95 -15.20 -0.41 7.55
N LEU A 96 -15.86 -1.30 8.31
CA LEU A 96 -16.87 -2.22 7.79
C LEU A 96 -18.07 -1.46 7.22
N ALA A 97 -18.69 -0.57 8.01
CA ALA A 97 -19.81 0.25 7.55
C ALA A 97 -19.43 1.14 6.35
N ALA A 98 -18.18 1.63 6.32
CA ALA A 98 -17.70 2.40 5.18
C ALA A 98 -17.49 1.55 3.92
N ALA A 99 -17.08 0.28 4.05
CA ALA A 99 -16.92 -0.64 2.92
C ALA A 99 -18.27 -0.95 2.25
N ASP A 100 -19.33 -1.08 3.04
CA ASP A 100 -20.70 -1.31 2.53
C ASP A 100 -21.24 -0.10 1.76
N SER A 101 -20.76 1.11 2.07
CA SER A 101 -21.13 2.35 1.38
C SER A 101 -20.36 2.62 0.08
N LEU A 102 -19.40 1.78 -0.31
CA LEU A 102 -18.62 2.00 -1.53
C LEU A 102 -19.44 1.64 -2.78
N ASP A 103 -19.39 2.51 -3.79
CA ASP A 103 -19.94 2.23 -5.11
C ASP A 103 -19.36 0.91 -5.67
N VAL A 104 -20.23 0.08 -6.24
CA VAL A 104 -19.83 -1.19 -6.85
C VAL A 104 -20.10 -1.17 -8.35
N LYS A 105 -19.04 -1.34 -9.15
CA LYS A 105 -19.11 -1.39 -10.61
C LYS A 105 -18.11 -2.42 -11.15
N GLY A 106 -18.17 -2.69 -12.46
CA GLY A 106 -17.16 -3.50 -13.13
C GLY A 106 -15.76 -2.84 -13.13
N ARG A 107 -14.72 -3.63 -13.38
CA ARG A 107 -13.36 -3.13 -13.61
C ARG A 107 -13.32 -2.49 -15.00
N ALA A 108 -12.95 -1.22 -15.11
CA ALA A 108 -12.79 -0.55 -16.40
C ALA A 108 -11.47 -0.98 -17.08
N PRO A 109 -11.31 -0.75 -18.39
CA PRO A 109 -10.07 -1.05 -19.10
C PRO A 109 -8.87 -0.30 -18.52
N ARG A 110 -7.68 -0.93 -18.62
CA ARG A 110 -6.40 -0.30 -18.25
C ARG A 110 -5.84 0.61 -19.37
N THR A 111 -6.50 0.70 -20.51
CA THR A 111 -6.07 1.49 -21.66
C THR A 111 -5.73 2.93 -21.25
N GLY A 112 -4.61 3.45 -21.78
CA GLY A 112 -4.13 4.81 -21.51
C GLY A 112 -3.44 5.01 -20.15
N TYR A 113 -3.42 4.00 -19.27
CA TYR A 113 -2.69 4.09 -18.02
C TYR A 113 -1.17 4.18 -18.24
N ALA A 114 -0.57 5.19 -17.63
CA ALA A 114 0.87 5.29 -17.40
C ALA A 114 1.10 5.93 -16.03
N ARG A 115 2.25 5.68 -15.39
CA ARG A 115 2.50 6.24 -14.04
C ARG A 115 2.60 7.77 -14.04
N ASP A 116 3.11 8.37 -15.11
CA ASP A 116 3.21 9.83 -15.25
C ASP A 116 1.85 10.53 -15.43
N ARG A 117 0.77 9.75 -15.67
CA ARG A 117 -0.61 10.21 -15.52
C ARG A 117 -0.96 10.57 -14.07
N PHE A 118 -0.11 10.27 -13.09
CA PHE A 118 -0.29 10.71 -11.70
C PHE A 118 0.69 11.83 -11.31
N GLY A 119 1.31 12.48 -12.31
CA GLY A 119 2.28 13.54 -12.13
C GLY A 119 3.67 13.03 -11.78
N SER A 120 4.54 13.94 -11.36
CA SER A 120 5.89 13.61 -10.92
C SER A 120 5.86 12.72 -9.69
N ALA A 121 6.67 11.67 -9.71
CA ALA A 121 6.80 10.77 -8.57
C ALA A 121 7.32 11.55 -7.35
N TRP A 122 6.68 11.34 -6.20
CA TRP A 122 7.11 11.88 -4.91
C TRP A 122 7.14 13.41 -4.85
N ALA A 123 6.13 14.05 -5.44
CA ALA A 123 5.96 15.49 -5.42
C ALA A 123 5.80 16.02 -3.99
N ASP A 124 6.35 17.21 -3.72
CA ASP A 124 6.17 17.95 -2.46
C ASP A 124 4.80 18.65 -2.45
N THR A 125 3.76 17.86 -2.25
CA THR A 125 2.37 18.35 -2.33
C THR A 125 1.91 19.12 -1.09
N ASP A 126 2.60 18.98 0.05
CA ASP A 126 2.33 19.75 1.26
C ASP A 126 3.21 21.01 1.38
N GLY A 127 4.25 21.14 0.55
CA GLY A 127 5.11 22.32 0.47
C GLY A 127 6.11 22.42 1.61
N ASN A 128 6.45 21.31 2.24
CA ASN A 128 7.36 21.27 3.38
C ASN A 128 8.86 21.28 2.96
N GLY A 129 9.15 21.23 1.65
CA GLY A 129 10.51 21.21 1.09
C GLY A 129 11.11 19.82 0.92
N CYS A 130 10.42 18.78 1.36
CA CYS A 130 10.78 17.38 1.20
C CYS A 130 9.84 16.71 0.17
N GLY A 131 10.38 15.74 -0.59
CA GLY A 131 9.53 14.93 -1.46
C GLY A 131 8.75 13.89 -0.66
N THR A 132 7.50 13.61 -1.05
CA THR A 132 6.60 12.69 -0.32
C THR A 132 7.24 11.34 0.05
N ARG A 133 8.14 10.78 -0.78
CA ARG A 133 8.85 9.54 -0.44
C ARG A 133 9.60 9.65 0.87
N ASP A 134 10.34 10.74 1.03
CA ASP A 134 11.17 10.99 2.18
C ASP A 134 10.32 11.29 3.43
N ASP A 135 9.16 11.93 3.27
CA ASP A 135 8.19 12.09 4.37
C ASP A 135 7.69 10.75 4.87
N ILE A 136 7.34 9.83 3.98
CA ILE A 136 6.87 8.50 4.36
C ILE A 136 7.99 7.68 5.00
N LEU A 137 9.22 7.76 4.47
CA LEU A 137 10.38 7.10 5.08
C LEU A 137 10.67 7.65 6.49
N LYS A 138 10.62 8.98 6.67
CA LYS A 138 10.82 9.63 7.97
C LYS A 138 9.74 9.24 8.98
N ARG A 139 8.49 9.13 8.52
CA ARG A 139 7.34 8.70 9.33
C ARG A 139 7.46 7.24 9.79
N ASP A 140 7.81 6.35 8.87
CA ASP A 140 7.64 4.90 9.08
C ASP A 140 8.91 4.19 9.57
N LEU A 141 10.10 4.77 9.34
CA LEU A 141 11.36 4.17 9.77
C LEU A 141 11.76 4.62 11.18
N ARG A 142 12.50 3.75 11.86
CA ARG A 142 13.17 4.04 13.14
C ARG A 142 14.68 4.22 12.93
N GLY A 143 15.30 5.04 13.78
CA GLY A 143 16.74 5.30 13.74
C GLY A 143 17.22 5.88 12.41
N THR A 144 16.51 6.88 11.89
CA THR A 144 16.79 7.46 10.58
C THR A 144 18.04 8.32 10.59
N ALA A 145 18.88 8.15 9.56
CA ALA A 145 19.99 9.04 9.25
C ALA A 145 19.65 9.85 7.98
N PHE A 146 20.07 11.11 7.93
CA PHE A 146 19.72 12.05 6.88
C PHE A 146 20.96 12.62 6.16
N ARG A 147 20.77 13.11 4.93
CA ARG A 147 21.77 13.92 4.20
C ARG A 147 21.31 15.37 4.17
N GLY A 148 22.06 16.25 4.83
CA GLY A 148 21.82 17.69 4.80
C GLY A 148 20.43 18.06 5.34
N GLY A 149 20.36 18.45 6.61
CA GLY A 149 19.06 18.67 7.28
C GLY A 149 18.30 17.36 7.49
N ASP A 150 16.98 17.42 7.45
CA ASP A 150 16.07 16.35 7.89
C ASP A 150 15.06 15.89 6.81
N CYS A 151 15.31 16.22 5.54
CA CYS A 151 14.52 15.74 4.40
C CYS A 151 15.05 14.42 3.84
N VAL A 152 16.31 14.37 3.38
CA VAL A 152 16.77 13.22 2.58
C VAL A 152 17.16 12.06 3.49
N VAL A 153 16.28 11.08 3.66
CA VAL A 153 16.52 9.87 4.46
C VAL A 153 17.55 8.99 3.73
N LEU A 154 18.71 8.80 4.34
CA LEU A 154 19.78 7.92 3.86
C LEU A 154 19.60 6.48 4.30
N SER A 155 19.09 6.30 5.51
CA SER A 155 18.94 4.98 6.10
C SER A 155 17.94 5.01 7.25
N GLY A 156 17.28 3.89 7.51
CA GLY A 156 16.55 3.61 8.76
C GLY A 156 16.14 2.14 8.81
N THR A 157 15.38 1.75 9.83
CA THR A 157 14.85 0.39 9.96
C THR A 157 13.34 0.42 10.03
N LEU A 158 12.69 -0.31 9.12
CA LEU A 158 11.27 -0.62 9.24
C LEU A 158 11.16 -1.80 10.20
N SER A 159 10.98 -1.50 11.50
CA SER A 159 11.11 -2.51 12.56
C SER A 159 10.10 -3.64 12.46
N LYS A 160 8.92 -3.35 11.92
CA LYS A 160 7.84 -4.30 11.72
C LYS A 160 7.12 -3.97 10.43
N ASP A 161 7.62 -4.53 9.33
CA ASP A 161 7.04 -4.35 8.01
C ASP A 161 5.56 -4.79 8.01
N PRO A 162 4.62 -3.94 7.60
CA PRO A 162 3.20 -4.28 7.64
C PRO A 162 2.82 -5.45 6.72
N TYR A 163 3.62 -5.77 5.69
CA TYR A 163 3.28 -6.83 4.73
C TYR A 163 3.79 -8.21 5.12
N THR A 164 4.96 -8.28 5.74
CA THR A 164 5.66 -9.52 6.09
C THR A 164 5.79 -9.73 7.60
N GLY A 165 5.62 -8.68 8.41
CA GLY A 165 5.82 -8.69 9.86
C GLY A 165 7.29 -8.68 10.29
N ARG A 166 8.23 -8.64 9.34
CA ARG A 166 9.69 -8.73 9.60
C ARG A 166 10.32 -7.35 9.70
N ALA A 167 11.46 -7.26 10.36
CA ALA A 167 12.28 -6.05 10.31
C ALA A 167 13.00 -5.96 8.96
N VAL A 168 12.97 -4.78 8.33
CA VAL A 168 13.63 -4.53 7.04
C VAL A 168 14.51 -3.28 7.12
N ARG A 169 15.79 -3.42 6.77
CA ARG A 169 16.71 -2.28 6.70
C ARG A 169 16.49 -1.49 5.41
N TYR A 170 16.31 -0.19 5.54
CA TYR A 170 16.36 0.75 4.43
C TYR A 170 17.76 1.36 4.32
N VAL A 171 18.37 1.28 3.14
CA VAL A 171 19.57 2.04 2.77
C VAL A 171 19.32 2.63 1.39
N ARG A 172 19.43 3.95 1.27
CA ARG A 172 19.24 4.65 -0.01
C ARG A 172 20.22 4.11 -1.06
N GLY A 173 19.74 3.87 -2.27
CA GLY A 173 20.50 3.27 -3.37
C GLY A 173 20.61 1.73 -3.35
N ARG A 174 20.31 1.06 -2.23
CA ARG A 174 20.28 -0.42 -2.10
C ARG A 174 19.03 -0.86 -1.32
N SER A 175 17.88 -0.37 -1.76
CA SER A 175 16.67 -0.45 -0.96
C SER A 175 16.06 -1.84 -0.91
N LYS A 176 15.76 -2.31 0.30
CA LYS A 176 14.82 -3.42 0.54
C LYS A 176 13.43 -2.91 0.96
N VAL A 177 13.25 -1.59 1.04
CA VAL A 177 12.00 -0.92 1.40
C VAL A 177 11.49 -0.08 0.23
N ASP A 178 10.24 -0.29 -0.15
CA ASP A 178 9.52 0.56 -1.09
C ASP A 178 8.48 1.40 -0.36
N ILE A 179 8.04 2.47 -1.01
CA ILE A 179 6.82 3.17 -0.59
C ILE A 179 5.71 2.65 -1.50
N ASP A 180 4.74 1.97 -0.92
CA ASP A 180 3.60 1.41 -1.65
C ASP A 180 2.41 2.37 -1.64
N HIS A 181 1.69 2.37 -2.75
CA HIS A 181 0.33 2.88 -2.85
C HIS A 181 -0.63 1.76 -2.43
N VAL A 182 -1.19 1.86 -1.23
CA VAL A 182 -2.08 0.84 -0.64
C VAL A 182 -3.25 0.53 -1.57
N VAL A 183 -3.84 1.56 -2.20
CA VAL A 183 -4.59 1.43 -3.45
C VAL A 183 -3.65 1.72 -4.61
N ALA A 184 -3.29 0.69 -5.37
CA ALA A 184 -2.36 0.83 -6.49
C ALA A 184 -2.88 1.82 -7.55
N LEU A 185 -1.98 2.62 -8.14
CA LEU A 185 -2.36 3.64 -9.13
C LEU A 185 -3.06 3.06 -10.38
N SER A 186 -2.65 1.87 -10.82
CA SER A 186 -3.33 1.14 -11.90
C SER A 186 -4.74 0.69 -11.51
N ASP A 187 -4.93 0.26 -10.26
CA ASP A 187 -6.24 -0.14 -9.76
C ASP A 187 -7.16 1.07 -9.68
N ALA A 188 -6.65 2.19 -9.15
CA ALA A 188 -7.36 3.46 -9.13
C ALA A 188 -7.75 3.95 -10.52
N TRP A 189 -6.86 3.82 -11.53
CA TRP A 189 -7.17 4.16 -12.92
C TRP A 189 -8.41 3.43 -13.44
N GLN A 190 -8.45 2.11 -13.25
CA GLN A 190 -9.55 1.24 -13.68
C GLN A 190 -10.81 1.38 -12.82
N LYS A 191 -10.74 2.15 -11.73
CA LYS A 191 -11.82 2.34 -10.75
C LYS A 191 -12.19 3.81 -10.52
N GLY A 192 -11.83 4.68 -11.47
CA GLY A 192 -12.34 6.05 -11.57
C GLY A 192 -11.29 7.10 -11.87
N ALA A 193 -10.02 6.87 -11.56
CA ALA A 193 -9.00 7.91 -11.71
C ALA A 193 -8.72 8.29 -13.17
N ALA A 194 -9.06 7.43 -14.15
CA ALA A 194 -8.90 7.73 -15.57
C ALA A 194 -9.68 8.98 -16.04
N THR A 195 -10.81 9.30 -15.38
CA THR A 195 -11.67 10.44 -15.75
C THR A 195 -11.41 11.69 -14.92
N TRP A 196 -10.46 11.63 -13.97
CA TRP A 196 -10.20 12.74 -13.06
C TRP A 196 -9.31 13.82 -13.67
N PRO A 197 -9.46 15.08 -13.21
CA PRO A 197 -8.47 16.11 -13.48
C PRO A 197 -7.09 15.70 -12.95
N GLY A 198 -6.03 16.13 -13.64
CA GLY A 198 -4.66 15.73 -13.33
C GLY A 198 -4.27 16.00 -11.87
N ARG A 199 -4.64 17.15 -11.31
CA ARG A 199 -4.34 17.51 -9.89
C ARG A 199 -4.93 16.54 -8.86
N LYS A 200 -6.07 15.91 -9.14
CA LYS A 200 -6.67 14.90 -8.26
C LYS A 200 -5.91 13.58 -8.35
N ARG A 201 -5.40 13.23 -9.54
CA ARG A 201 -4.46 12.10 -9.72
C ARG A 201 -3.15 12.34 -8.96
N VAL A 202 -2.56 13.54 -9.06
CA VAL A 202 -1.37 13.91 -8.27
C VAL A 202 -1.61 13.78 -6.77
N ALA A 203 -2.76 14.27 -6.29
CA ALA A 203 -3.13 14.16 -4.88
C ALA A 203 -3.16 12.70 -4.42
N LEU A 204 -3.87 11.81 -5.13
CA LEU A 204 -3.93 10.39 -4.77
C LEU A 204 -2.55 9.73 -4.69
N ALA A 205 -1.65 10.09 -5.60
CA ALA A 205 -0.31 9.51 -5.67
C ALA A 205 0.64 9.99 -4.58
N ASN A 206 0.34 11.11 -3.92
CA ASN A 206 1.19 11.71 -2.89
C ASN A 206 0.51 11.81 -1.51
N ASP A 207 -0.72 11.30 -1.36
CA ASP A 207 -1.43 11.33 -0.08
C ASP A 207 -0.86 10.32 0.92
N PRO A 208 -0.37 10.75 2.11
CA PRO A 208 0.11 9.84 3.16
C PRO A 208 -0.92 8.81 3.64
N LEU A 209 -2.22 9.03 3.42
CA LEU A 209 -3.26 8.04 3.66
C LEU A 209 -3.15 6.84 2.72
N ASN A 210 -2.70 7.06 1.49
CA ASN A 210 -2.50 6.02 0.49
C ASN A 210 -1.07 5.45 0.48
N LEU A 211 -0.14 6.00 1.27
CA LEU A 211 1.28 5.65 1.21
C LEU A 211 1.81 5.03 2.50
N ILE A 212 2.58 3.95 2.37
CA ILE A 212 3.29 3.29 3.49
C ILE A 212 4.64 2.73 3.05
N ALA A 213 5.63 2.74 3.94
CA ALA A 213 6.88 2.01 3.75
C ALA A 213 6.68 0.50 3.97
N VAL A 214 7.16 -0.32 3.04
CA VAL A 214 6.95 -1.78 3.04
C VAL A 214 8.16 -2.54 2.49
N ASP A 215 8.24 -3.83 2.77
CA ASP A 215 9.18 -4.74 2.09
C ASP A 215 8.99 -4.71 0.57
N ALA A 216 10.08 -4.46 -0.15
CA ALA A 216 10.07 -4.27 -1.60
C ALA A 216 9.69 -5.55 -2.37
N SER A 217 9.98 -6.74 -1.83
CA SER A 217 9.62 -7.99 -2.49
C SER A 217 8.12 -8.28 -2.34
N ALA A 218 7.57 -8.05 -1.14
CA ALA A 218 6.13 -8.14 -0.90
C ALA A 218 5.33 -7.15 -1.74
N ASN A 219 5.81 -5.91 -1.85
CA ASN A 219 5.18 -4.89 -2.69
C ASN A 219 5.16 -5.30 -4.18
N ARG A 220 6.27 -5.83 -4.68
CA ARG A 220 6.35 -6.32 -6.07
C ARG A 220 5.42 -7.50 -6.34
N ARG A 221 5.22 -8.38 -5.35
CA ARG A 221 4.21 -9.45 -5.43
C ARG A 221 2.78 -8.92 -5.44
N LYS A 222 2.50 -7.84 -4.70
CA LYS A 222 1.19 -7.15 -4.72
C LYS A 222 0.87 -6.60 -6.11
N SER A 223 1.86 -6.03 -6.81
CA SER A 223 1.67 -5.40 -8.12
C SER A 223 0.51 -4.37 -8.08
N ASP A 224 -0.50 -4.52 -8.93
CA ASP A 224 -1.74 -3.75 -8.94
C ASP A 224 -2.96 -4.51 -8.39
N GLY A 225 -2.70 -5.53 -7.57
CA GLY A 225 -3.74 -6.32 -6.91
C GLY A 225 -4.57 -5.48 -5.94
N ASP A 226 -5.88 -5.75 -5.93
CA ASP A 226 -6.84 -5.21 -4.98
C ASP A 226 -7.05 -6.19 -3.81
N ALA A 227 -7.97 -5.86 -2.89
CA ALA A 227 -8.24 -6.70 -1.72
C ALA A 227 -8.75 -8.12 -2.06
N ALA A 228 -9.28 -8.35 -3.27
CA ALA A 228 -9.70 -9.69 -3.69
C ALA A 228 -8.55 -10.54 -4.20
N THR A 229 -7.54 -9.94 -4.84
CA THR A 229 -6.43 -10.68 -5.45
C THR A 229 -5.19 -10.75 -4.58
N TRP A 230 -5.02 -9.82 -3.64
CA TRP A 230 -3.84 -9.81 -2.77
C TRP A 230 -4.14 -9.25 -1.37
N LEU A 231 -3.63 -9.95 -0.35
CA LEU A 231 -3.60 -9.49 1.04
C LEU A 231 -2.19 -9.71 1.62
N PRO A 232 -1.76 -8.85 2.57
CA PRO A 232 -0.53 -9.05 3.33
C PRO A 232 -0.40 -10.48 3.89
N ALA A 233 0.81 -11.05 3.80
CA ALA A 233 1.12 -12.33 4.43
C ALA A 233 1.05 -12.22 5.96
N TYR A 234 1.42 -11.05 6.50
CA TYR A 234 1.26 -10.73 7.91
C TYR A 234 -0.22 -10.50 8.27
N LYS A 235 -0.90 -11.56 8.72
CA LYS A 235 -2.34 -11.57 8.98
C LYS A 235 -2.81 -10.48 9.95
N ALA A 236 -2.02 -10.17 10.98
CA ALA A 236 -2.38 -9.17 11.98
C ALA A 236 -2.52 -7.74 11.41
N TYR A 237 -1.96 -7.47 10.23
CA TYR A 237 -2.11 -6.17 9.56
C TYR A 237 -3.31 -6.09 8.59
N ARG A 238 -3.97 -7.21 8.25
CA ARG A 238 -4.99 -7.25 7.19
C ARG A 238 -6.17 -6.32 7.43
N CYS A 239 -6.63 -6.21 8.67
CA CYS A 239 -7.69 -5.27 9.04
C CYS A 239 -7.29 -3.81 8.77
N ALA A 240 -6.10 -3.41 9.20
CA ALA A 240 -5.58 -2.06 8.95
C ALA A 240 -5.34 -1.81 7.46
N TYR A 241 -4.84 -2.80 6.72
CA TYR A 241 -4.65 -2.75 5.27
C TYR A 241 -5.97 -2.49 4.53
N VAL A 242 -7.00 -3.31 4.81
CA VAL A 242 -8.31 -3.17 4.18
C VAL A 242 -9.00 -1.88 4.61
N ALA A 243 -8.97 -1.53 5.89
CA ALA A 243 -9.52 -0.26 6.38
C ALA A 243 -8.90 0.96 5.69
N ARG A 244 -7.58 0.93 5.45
CA ARG A 244 -6.88 1.99 4.70
C ARG A 244 -7.30 2.03 3.24
N GLN A 245 -7.45 0.88 2.55
CA GLN A 245 -7.99 0.86 1.19
C GLN A 245 -9.40 1.45 1.13
N VAL A 246 -10.30 1.07 2.06
CA VAL A 246 -11.66 1.64 2.15
C VAL A 246 -11.61 3.15 2.35
N ALA A 247 -10.74 3.63 3.24
CA ALA A 247 -10.60 5.06 3.51
C ALA A 247 -10.15 5.84 2.28
N VAL A 248 -9.14 5.34 1.55
CA VAL A 248 -8.67 5.95 0.30
C VAL A 248 -9.77 5.96 -0.75
N LYS A 249 -10.44 4.81 -0.96
CA LYS A 249 -11.50 4.70 -1.97
C LYS A 249 -12.68 5.62 -1.67
N LYS A 250 -13.11 5.68 -0.41
CA LYS A 250 -14.15 6.61 0.05
C LYS A 250 -13.73 8.07 -0.12
N LYS A 251 -12.51 8.44 0.31
CA LYS A 251 -12.00 9.81 0.22
C LYS A 251 -11.92 10.32 -1.22
N TYR A 252 -11.51 9.47 -2.15
CA TYR A 252 -11.30 9.86 -3.54
C TYR A 252 -12.49 9.57 -4.47
N GLY A 253 -13.51 8.83 -4.01
CA GLY A 253 -14.64 8.41 -4.83
C GLY A 253 -14.25 7.35 -5.87
N LEU A 254 -13.39 6.40 -5.48
CA LEU A 254 -13.08 5.22 -6.30
C LEU A 254 -14.11 4.14 -6.01
N TRP A 255 -14.64 3.50 -7.05
CA TRP A 255 -15.51 2.33 -6.86
C TRP A 255 -14.70 1.06 -6.59
N VAL A 256 -15.39 0.00 -6.23
CA VAL A 256 -14.84 -1.35 -6.06
C VAL A 256 -15.55 -2.32 -7.00
N THR A 257 -14.92 -3.45 -7.30
CA THR A 257 -15.64 -4.58 -7.90
C THR A 257 -16.45 -5.30 -6.83
N ARG A 258 -17.44 -6.11 -7.23
CA ARG A 258 -18.18 -6.95 -6.29
C ARG A 258 -17.23 -7.86 -5.50
N GLY A 259 -16.34 -8.57 -6.19
CA GLY A 259 -15.37 -9.46 -5.55
C GLY A 259 -14.43 -8.75 -4.59
N GLU A 260 -14.00 -7.52 -4.91
CA GLU A 260 -13.19 -6.70 -4.02
C GLU A 260 -13.97 -6.29 -2.76
N ARG A 261 -15.20 -5.75 -2.90
CA ARG A 261 -16.03 -5.38 -1.75
C ARG A 261 -16.26 -6.57 -0.84
N ASP A 262 -16.63 -7.72 -1.41
CA ASP A 262 -16.89 -8.94 -0.65
C ASP A 262 -15.62 -9.39 0.10
N ALA A 263 -14.44 -9.24 -0.50
CA ALA A 263 -13.17 -9.51 0.17
C ALA A 263 -12.88 -8.52 1.30
N MET A 264 -13.16 -7.23 1.11
CA MET A 264 -13.02 -6.22 2.15
C MET A 264 -13.92 -6.53 3.34
N VAL A 265 -15.21 -6.80 3.09
CA VAL A 265 -16.20 -7.14 4.12
C VAL A 265 -15.81 -8.41 4.87
N ARG A 266 -15.39 -9.48 4.17
CA ARG A 266 -14.92 -10.71 4.84
C ARG A 266 -13.76 -10.46 5.79
N VAL A 267 -12.77 -9.66 5.39
CA VAL A 267 -11.64 -9.32 6.27
C VAL A 267 -12.13 -8.49 7.46
N LEU A 268 -12.96 -7.48 7.22
CA LEU A 268 -13.43 -6.56 8.25
C LEU A 268 -14.41 -7.20 9.24
N ASN A 269 -15.13 -8.25 8.84
CA ASN A 269 -15.95 -9.06 9.77
C ASN A 269 -15.11 -9.76 10.85
N SER A 270 -13.82 -10.02 10.60
CA SER A 270 -12.91 -10.54 11.64
C SER A 270 -12.46 -9.47 12.65
N CYS A 271 -12.79 -8.21 12.40
CA CYS A 271 -12.38 -7.05 13.20
C CYS A 271 -13.41 -5.92 13.08
N PRO A 272 -14.67 -6.13 13.50
CA PRO A 272 -15.78 -5.21 13.23
C PRO A 272 -15.60 -3.82 13.88
N ALA A 273 -14.82 -3.75 14.97
CA ALA A 273 -14.46 -2.50 15.64
C ALA A 273 -13.32 -1.72 14.95
N GLN A 274 -12.72 -2.25 13.86
CA GLN A 274 -11.65 -1.58 13.13
C GLN A 274 -12.14 -0.20 12.65
N ARG A 275 -11.51 0.85 13.18
CA ARG A 275 -11.81 2.23 12.79
C ARG A 275 -11.39 2.48 11.36
N LEU A 276 -12.18 3.29 10.65
CA LEU A 276 -11.78 3.87 9.38
C LEU A 276 -10.70 4.94 9.63
N PRO A 277 -9.47 4.79 9.09
CA PRO A 277 -8.46 5.83 9.24
C PRO A 277 -8.88 7.11 8.52
N SER A 278 -8.59 8.25 9.14
CA SER A 278 -8.82 9.59 8.58
C SER A 278 -7.49 10.32 8.36
N GLY A 279 -7.55 11.51 7.75
CA GLY A 279 -6.39 12.37 7.53
C GLY A 279 -5.85 12.29 6.09
N GLY A 280 -4.55 12.54 5.95
CA GLY A 280 -3.89 12.68 4.65
C GLY A 280 -4.06 14.06 4.04
N SER A 281 -3.59 14.21 2.79
CA SER A 281 -3.60 15.50 2.06
C SER A 281 -4.96 15.81 1.43
N PRO A 282 -5.25 17.06 1.02
CA PRO A 282 -6.45 17.37 0.22
C PRO A 282 -6.56 16.50 -1.03
N THR A 283 -7.78 16.28 -1.52
CA THR A 283 -8.03 15.47 -2.73
C THR A 283 -7.65 16.17 -4.03
N GLU A 284 -7.27 17.44 -3.98
CA GLU A 284 -6.67 18.16 -5.09
C GLU A 284 -5.28 18.66 -4.71
N ALA A 285 -4.29 18.40 -5.54
CA ALA A 285 -2.94 18.91 -5.33
C ALA A 285 -2.88 20.43 -5.61
N PRO A 286 -1.91 21.17 -5.02
CA PRO A 286 -1.71 22.58 -5.32
C PRO A 286 -1.58 22.86 -6.82
N ALA A 287 -2.04 24.03 -7.28
CA ALA A 287 -2.13 24.39 -8.71
C ALA A 287 -0.79 24.33 -9.47
N ARG A 288 0.34 24.42 -8.77
CA ARG A 288 1.69 24.24 -9.34
C ARG A 288 1.96 22.81 -9.84
N PHE A 289 1.12 21.84 -9.46
CA PHE A 289 1.23 20.46 -9.91
C PHE A 289 0.18 20.12 -10.97
N SER A 290 0.61 19.36 -11.97
CA SER A 290 -0.26 18.84 -13.02
C SER A 290 0.14 17.40 -13.36
N ALA A 291 -0.76 16.71 -14.06
CA ALA A 291 -0.50 15.41 -14.65
C ALA A 291 -1.08 15.39 -16.06
N LYS A 292 -0.43 14.67 -16.97
CA LYS A 292 -0.80 14.58 -18.38
C LYS A 292 -2.18 13.95 -18.59
#